data_AF-G4YMN8-F1
#
_entry.id   AF-G4YMN8-F1
#
_cell.length_a   1.000
_cell.length_b   1.000
_cell.length_c   1.000
_cell.angle_alpha   90.00
_cell.angle_beta   90.00
_cell.angle_gamma   90.00
#
_symmetry.space_group_name_H-M   'P 1'
#
loop_
_entity.id
_entity.type
_entity.pdbx_description
1 polymer ?
#
loop_
_entity_poly.entity_id
_entity_poly.type
_entity_poly.pdbx_seq_one_letter_code
_entity_poly.pdbx_strand_id
1 'polypeptide(L)'
;MYLPNVGIKIAAKTFLFPYIPRPKLKQLLQPSAADSSRHPIRQDLNSTTPADVSAFVRFGRAHRSQLLPIYDDLQMRIALRLLPVRSRFWFLMQQDPTVQQCPYSTCNNIETAKHLFMECAKSKAEWATVWKDWSRFLVGPLTWTSLVLPHKQQVAACWYQ
;
A
#
# COMPACT_ATOMS: atom_id res chain seq x y z
N MET A 1 30.99 20.82 12.42
CA MET A 1 30.17 20.89 11.20
C MET A 1 29.12 21.96 11.42
N TYR A 2 29.28 23.16 10.83
CA TYR A 2 28.33 24.26 10.98
C TYR A 2 27.16 24.05 10.02
N LEU A 3 25.97 23.75 10.55
CA LEU A 3 24.75 23.75 9.75
C LEU A 3 24.36 25.22 9.48
N PRO A 4 24.13 25.62 8.22
CA PRO A 4 23.68 26.98 7.92
C PRO A 4 22.30 27.20 8.51
N ASN A 5 22.17 28.22 9.37
CA ASN A 5 20.90 28.65 9.94
C ASN A 5 20.06 29.34 8.86
N VAL A 6 19.27 28.57 8.12
CA VAL A 6 18.26 29.09 7.18
C VAL A 6 17.09 29.62 8.03
N GLY A 7 16.54 30.82 7.74
CA GLY A 7 15.44 31.39 8.53
C GLY A 7 14.89 32.71 7.98
N ILE A 8 13.75 33.17 8.51
CA ILE A 8 13.10 34.45 8.17
C ILE A 8 13.13 35.42 9.37
N LYS A 9 13.37 36.71 9.14
CA LYS A 9 13.21 37.75 10.17
C LYS A 9 11.85 38.42 10.05
N ILE A 10 11.08 38.43 11.14
CA ILE A 10 9.82 39.19 11.23
C ILE A 10 9.97 40.16 12.41
N ALA A 11 9.96 41.46 12.12
CA ALA A 11 10.32 42.52 13.06
C ALA A 11 11.70 42.27 13.71
N ALA A 12 11.82 42.43 15.04
CA ALA A 12 13.06 42.21 15.79
C ALA A 12 13.37 40.72 16.08
N LYS A 13 12.53 39.77 15.62
CA LYS A 13 12.69 38.34 15.91
C LYS A 13 13.11 37.56 14.66
N THR A 14 14.09 36.67 14.84
CA THR A 14 14.56 35.73 13.81
C THR A 14 13.94 34.37 14.03
N PHE A 15 13.35 33.80 12.98
CA PHE A 15 12.68 32.51 12.98
C PHE A 15 13.47 31.54 12.11
N LEU A 16 14.12 30.56 12.73
CA LEU A 16 14.93 29.56 12.03
C LEU A 16 14.04 28.51 11.35
N PHE A 17 14.41 28.11 10.14
CA PHE A 17 13.78 27.06 9.37
C PHE A 17 14.17 25.67 9.91
N PRO A 18 13.22 24.75 10.07
CA PRO A 18 11.78 24.95 9.87
C PRO A 18 11.14 25.68 11.06
N TYR A 19 10.55 26.86 10.84
CA TYR A 19 9.80 27.56 11.89
C TYR A 19 8.40 26.97 11.98
N ILE A 20 8.28 25.94 12.80
CA ILE A 20 7.02 25.27 13.08
C ILE A 20 6.58 25.71 14.49
N PRO A 21 5.52 26.52 14.63
CA PRO A 21 4.96 26.83 15.94
C PRO A 21 4.66 25.55 16.72
N ARG A 22 5.02 25.48 18.01
CA ARG A 22 4.81 24.28 18.84
C ARG A 22 3.39 23.67 18.73
N PRO A 23 2.29 24.46 18.64
CA PRO A 23 0.96 23.90 18.40
C PRO A 23 0.82 23.19 17.04
N LYS A 24 1.40 23.77 15.97
CA LYS A 24 1.43 23.15 14.62
C LYS A 24 2.35 21.93 14.56
N LEU A 25 3.38 21.87 15.40
CA LEU A 25 4.29 20.73 15.46
C LEU A 25 3.53 19.46 15.89
N LYS A 26 2.63 19.57 16.88
CA LYS A 26 1.73 18.47 17.26
C LYS A 26 0.82 18.04 16.11
N GLN A 27 0.29 19.00 15.35
CA GLN A 27 -0.61 18.74 14.21
C GLN A 27 0.10 18.11 13.00
N LEU A 28 1.39 18.42 12.80
CA LEU A 28 2.23 17.79 11.77
C LEU A 28 2.67 16.37 12.15
N LEU A 29 2.93 16.14 13.44
CA LEU A 29 3.25 14.82 13.99
C LEU A 29 2.00 13.94 14.18
N GLN A 30 0.83 14.57 14.28
CA GLN A 30 -0.48 13.94 14.40
C GLN A 30 -1.34 14.42 13.24
N PRO A 31 -1.09 13.93 12.00
CA PRO A 31 -2.04 14.13 10.92
C PRO A 31 -3.43 13.70 11.41
N SER A 32 -4.48 14.42 11.01
CA SER A 32 -5.88 14.09 11.33
C SER A 32 -6.02 12.57 11.26
N ALA A 33 -6.28 11.94 12.40
CA ALA A 33 -6.26 10.48 12.49
C ALA A 33 -7.16 9.95 11.38
N ALA A 34 -6.59 9.24 10.41
CA ALA A 34 -7.39 8.45 9.49
C ALA A 34 -8.36 7.67 10.36
N ASP A 35 -9.65 7.70 10.03
CA ASP A 35 -10.72 7.17 10.88
C ASP A 35 -10.28 5.85 11.52
N SER A 36 -9.90 5.92 12.80
CA SER A 36 -9.20 4.84 13.50
C SER A 36 -10.07 3.58 13.58
N SER A 37 -11.36 3.71 13.25
CA SER A 37 -12.32 2.61 13.16
C SER A 37 -12.13 1.70 11.94
N ARG A 38 -11.49 2.16 10.84
CA ARG A 38 -11.39 1.40 9.59
C ARG A 38 -9.99 0.86 9.33
N HIS A 39 -9.77 -0.38 9.76
CA HIS A 39 -8.55 -1.15 9.51
C HIS A 39 -8.09 -1.06 8.03
N PRO A 40 -6.78 -0.91 7.73
CA PRO A 40 -6.25 -0.76 6.35
C PRO A 40 -6.75 -1.81 5.35
N ILE A 41 -6.78 -3.10 5.74
CA ILE A 41 -7.35 -4.21 4.94
C ILE A 41 -8.78 -3.93 4.43
N ARG A 42 -9.57 -3.14 5.16
CA ARG A 42 -10.97 -2.84 4.83
C ARG A 42 -11.13 -1.68 3.85
N GLN A 43 -10.04 -1.08 3.37
CA GLN A 43 -10.08 0.06 2.46
C GLN A 43 -10.08 -0.37 0.98
N ASP A 44 -9.48 -1.50 0.64
CA ASP A 44 -9.38 -1.97 -0.75
C ASP A 44 -10.67 -2.68 -1.23
N LEU A 45 -11.48 -3.18 -0.30
CA LEU A 45 -12.77 -3.82 -0.57
C LEU A 45 -13.84 -3.35 0.42
N ASN A 46 -14.91 -2.76 -0.10
CA ASN A 46 -16.01 -2.19 0.70
C ASN A 46 -16.82 -3.24 1.47
N SER A 47 -16.78 -4.52 1.06
CA SER A 47 -17.51 -5.62 1.70
C SER A 47 -16.74 -6.31 2.84
N THR A 48 -15.67 -5.70 3.36
CA THR A 48 -14.76 -6.34 4.32
C THR A 48 -15.20 -6.08 5.77
N THR A 49 -15.49 -7.14 6.50
CA THR A 49 -15.97 -7.13 7.90
C THR A 49 -14.79 -7.20 8.90
N PRO A 50 -14.99 -6.89 10.20
CA PRO A 50 -13.96 -7.15 11.21
C PRO A 50 -13.55 -8.63 11.30
N ALA A 51 -14.47 -9.55 11.02
CA ALA A 51 -14.19 -10.98 10.96
C ALA A 51 -13.19 -11.33 9.84
N ASP A 52 -13.21 -10.60 8.72
CA ASP A 52 -12.25 -10.79 7.63
C ASP A 52 -10.81 -10.47 8.06
N VAL A 53 -10.61 -9.49 8.95
CA VAL A 53 -9.27 -9.17 9.46
C VAL A 53 -8.74 -10.34 10.30
N SER A 54 -9.57 -10.90 11.17
CA SER A 54 -9.20 -12.06 11.99
C SER A 54 -8.94 -13.30 11.12
N ALA A 55 -9.77 -13.52 10.10
CA ALA A 55 -9.61 -14.62 9.15
C ALA A 55 -8.33 -14.46 8.31
N PHE A 56 -8.02 -13.25 7.86
CA PHE A 56 -6.76 -12.94 7.16
C PHE A 56 -5.54 -13.32 8.01
N VAL A 57 -5.49 -12.85 9.26
CA VAL A 57 -4.35 -13.13 10.16
C VAL A 57 -4.24 -14.63 10.45
N ARG A 58 -5.37 -15.31 10.66
CA ARG A 58 -5.39 -16.77 10.88
C ARG A 58 -4.91 -17.53 9.65
N PHE A 59 -5.37 -17.14 8.47
CA PHE A 59 -4.96 -17.72 7.19
C PHE A 59 -3.46 -17.58 6.98
N GLY A 60 -2.91 -16.37 7.16
CA GLY A 60 -1.48 -16.11 7.06
C GLY A 60 -0.69 -16.97 8.01
N ARG A 61 -1.08 -17.06 9.29
CA ARG A 61 -0.40 -17.94 10.27
C ARG A 61 -0.41 -19.41 9.88
N ALA A 62 -1.54 -19.91 9.38
CA ALA A 62 -1.70 -21.32 9.04
C ALA A 62 -0.86 -21.75 7.83
N HIS A 63 -0.66 -20.85 6.85
CA HIS A 63 -0.01 -21.19 5.58
C HIS A 63 1.35 -20.49 5.38
N ARG A 64 1.86 -19.78 6.39
CA ARG A 64 3.12 -19.03 6.31
C ARG A 64 4.31 -19.88 5.93
N SER A 65 4.36 -21.12 6.43
CA SER A 65 5.44 -22.07 6.18
C SER A 65 5.40 -22.71 4.79
N GLN A 66 4.27 -22.58 4.09
CA GLN A 66 4.05 -23.20 2.78
C GLN A 66 4.39 -22.27 1.62
N LEU A 67 4.41 -20.96 1.87
CA LEU A 67 4.67 -19.93 0.86
C LEU A 67 6.09 -19.37 0.99
N LEU A 68 6.65 -18.92 -0.13
CA LEU A 68 7.88 -18.15 -0.10
C LEU A 68 7.67 -16.85 0.71
N PRO A 69 8.64 -16.41 1.53
CA PRO A 69 8.50 -15.20 2.36
C PRO A 69 8.11 -13.94 1.58
N ILE A 70 8.48 -13.86 0.30
CA ILE A 70 8.14 -12.74 -0.59
C ILE A 70 6.62 -12.57 -0.77
N TYR A 71 5.84 -13.65 -0.75
CA TYR A 71 4.39 -13.60 -0.91
C TYR A 71 3.71 -13.05 0.34
N ASP A 72 4.14 -13.49 1.53
CA ASP A 72 3.67 -12.99 2.81
C ASP A 72 4.02 -11.50 2.99
N ASP A 73 5.27 -11.11 2.65
CA ASP A 73 5.68 -9.70 2.66
C ASP A 73 4.84 -8.85 1.69
N LEU A 74 4.58 -9.35 0.47
CA LEU A 74 3.76 -8.63 -0.49
C LEU A 74 2.31 -8.47 0.00
N GLN A 75 1.68 -9.53 0.52
CA GLN A 75 0.34 -9.46 1.10
C GLN A 75 0.28 -8.48 2.26
N MET A 76 1.26 -8.51 3.16
CA MET A 76 1.36 -7.57 4.27
C MET A 76 1.44 -6.12 3.77
N ARG A 77 2.30 -5.85 2.77
CA ARG A 77 2.45 -4.50 2.21
C ARG A 77 1.19 -4.01 1.51
N ILE A 78 0.46 -4.89 0.83
CA ILE A 78 -0.85 -4.58 0.25
C ILE A 78 -1.85 -4.27 1.38
N ALA A 79 -2.01 -5.20 2.32
CA ALA A 79 -2.93 -5.13 3.46
C ALA A 79 -2.76 -3.87 4.31
N LEU A 80 -1.52 -3.42 4.51
CA LEU A 80 -1.17 -2.24 5.30
C LEU A 80 -0.98 -0.98 4.45
N ARG A 81 -1.26 -1.04 3.15
CA ARG A 81 -1.10 0.07 2.18
C ARG A 81 0.30 0.68 2.20
N LEU A 82 1.32 -0.15 2.34
CA LEU A 82 2.74 0.24 2.41
C LEU A 82 3.38 0.38 1.04
N LEU A 83 2.74 -0.11 -0.02
CA LEU A 83 3.29 -0.01 -1.37
C LEU A 83 3.40 1.45 -1.83
N PRO A 84 4.50 1.83 -2.50
CA PRO A 84 4.73 3.19 -2.98
C PRO A 84 4.02 3.46 -4.32
N VAL A 85 2.74 3.12 -4.42
CA VAL A 85 1.95 3.36 -5.64
C VAL A 85 1.59 4.83 -5.79
N ARG A 86 1.62 5.36 -7.01
CA ARG A 86 1.48 6.80 -7.26
C ARG A 86 0.13 7.39 -6.88
N SER A 87 -0.94 6.58 -6.81
CA SER A 87 -2.24 7.01 -6.26
C SER A 87 -2.15 7.66 -4.87
N ARG A 88 -1.10 7.39 -4.09
CA ARG A 88 -0.87 7.99 -2.77
C ARG A 88 -0.43 9.46 -2.81
N PHE A 89 0.08 9.94 -3.94
CA PHE A 89 0.57 11.30 -4.12
C PHE A 89 -0.53 12.29 -4.55
N TRP A 90 -1.78 12.07 -4.15
CA TRP A 90 -2.91 12.94 -4.47
C TRP A 90 -2.67 14.41 -4.06
N PHE A 91 -1.91 14.63 -2.99
CA PHE A 91 -1.58 15.97 -2.49
C PHE A 91 -0.62 16.75 -3.41
N LEU A 92 0.02 16.09 -4.38
CA LEU A 92 0.91 16.73 -5.37
C LEU A 92 0.20 17.09 -6.68
N MET A 93 -1.10 16.78 -6.84
CA MET A 93 -1.82 17.01 -8.09
C MET A 93 -1.82 18.47 -8.56
N GLN A 94 -1.71 19.44 -7.64
CA GLN A 94 -1.63 20.86 -7.98
C GLN A 94 -0.31 21.25 -8.65
N GLN A 95 0.77 20.51 -8.37
CA GLN A 95 2.09 20.74 -8.95
C GLN A 95 2.30 19.92 -10.22
N ASP A 96 1.83 18.67 -10.20
CA ASP A 96 1.87 17.77 -11.34
C ASP A 96 0.52 17.03 -11.48
N PRO A 97 -0.32 17.41 -12.46
CA PRO A 97 -1.61 16.76 -12.70
C PRO A 97 -1.49 15.27 -13.04
N THR A 98 -0.32 14.82 -13.48
CA THR A 98 -0.05 13.43 -13.87
C THR A 98 0.58 12.60 -12.76
N VAL A 99 0.83 13.19 -11.58
CA VAL A 99 1.61 12.56 -10.50
C VAL A 99 1.04 11.21 -10.02
N GLN A 100 -0.27 11.01 -10.14
CA GLN A 100 -0.94 9.75 -9.76
C GLN A 100 -1.01 8.72 -10.89
N GLN A 101 -0.68 9.11 -12.13
CA GLN A 101 -0.77 8.23 -13.29
C GLN A 101 0.35 7.19 -13.30
N CYS A 102 0.06 6.06 -13.94
CA CYS A 102 1.00 4.98 -14.18
C CYS A 102 2.33 5.52 -14.75
N PRO A 103 3.49 5.04 -14.26
CA PRO A 103 4.79 5.52 -14.72
C PRO A 103 5.08 5.21 -16.19
N TYR A 104 4.38 4.23 -16.77
CA TYR A 104 4.56 3.89 -18.18
C TYR A 104 3.85 4.90 -19.06
N SER A 105 4.60 5.54 -19.97
CA SER A 105 4.10 6.55 -20.92
C SER A 105 2.92 6.09 -21.81
N THR A 106 2.71 4.79 -21.93
CA THR A 106 1.60 4.18 -22.69
C THR A 106 0.34 3.96 -21.86
N CYS A 107 0.31 4.39 -20.59
CA CYS A 107 -0.80 4.17 -19.67
C CYS A 107 -1.08 5.41 -18.83
N ASN A 108 -2.27 5.99 -18.98
CA ASN A 108 -2.67 7.20 -18.26
C ASN A 108 -3.58 6.90 -17.05
N ASN A 109 -3.77 5.63 -16.72
CA ASN A 109 -4.60 5.23 -15.58
C ASN A 109 -3.93 5.60 -14.25
N ILE A 110 -4.73 5.85 -13.21
CA ILE A 110 -4.21 6.06 -11.86
C ILE A 110 -3.54 4.77 -11.38
N GLU A 111 -2.29 4.88 -10.92
CA GLU A 111 -1.53 3.76 -10.40
C GLU A 111 -1.98 3.40 -8.99
N THR A 112 -2.95 2.49 -8.91
CA THR A 112 -3.31 1.78 -7.67
C THR A 112 -2.51 0.48 -7.55
N ALA A 113 -2.52 -0.16 -6.37
CA ALA A 113 -1.91 -1.49 -6.22
C ALA A 113 -2.59 -2.52 -7.14
N LYS A 114 -3.91 -2.46 -7.29
CA LYS A 114 -4.64 -3.29 -8.26
C LYS A 114 -4.17 -3.03 -9.68
N HIS A 115 -4.00 -1.77 -10.05
CA HIS A 115 -3.52 -1.39 -11.38
C HIS A 115 -2.11 -1.95 -11.64
N LEU A 116 -1.19 -1.73 -10.70
CA LEU A 116 0.18 -2.23 -10.74
C LEU A 116 0.22 -3.75 -10.98
N PHE A 117 -0.54 -4.53 -10.20
CA PHE A 117 -0.41 -5.99 -10.24
C PHE A 117 -1.28 -6.71 -11.28
N MET A 118 -2.44 -6.16 -11.63
CA MET A 118 -3.49 -6.91 -12.35
C MET A 118 -3.98 -6.24 -13.64
N GLU A 119 -3.94 -4.91 -13.75
CA GLU A 119 -4.62 -4.18 -14.83
C GLU A 119 -3.66 -3.52 -15.83
N CYS A 120 -2.47 -3.08 -15.40
CA CYS A 120 -1.46 -2.51 -16.28
C CYS A 120 -0.82 -3.63 -17.13
N ALA A 121 -0.95 -3.56 -18.46
CA ALA A 121 -0.38 -4.59 -19.35
C ALA A 121 1.14 -4.76 -19.18
N LYS A 122 1.89 -3.64 -19.07
CA LYS A 122 3.34 -3.69 -18.87
C LYS A 122 3.71 -4.24 -17.51
N SER A 123 3.17 -3.68 -16.42
CA SER A 123 3.53 -4.13 -15.08
C SER A 123 3.08 -5.58 -14.83
N LYS A 124 1.89 -5.98 -15.30
CA LYS A 124 1.41 -7.37 -15.19
C LYS A 124 2.37 -8.36 -15.84
N ALA A 125 3.01 -7.99 -16.97
CA ALA A 125 4.01 -8.83 -17.61
C ALA A 125 5.26 -9.01 -16.74
N GLU A 126 5.74 -7.95 -16.08
CA GLU A 126 6.86 -8.01 -15.13
C GLU A 126 6.56 -8.94 -13.95
N TRP A 127 5.34 -8.90 -13.43
CA TRP A 127 4.92 -9.74 -12.31
C TRP A 127 4.50 -11.17 -12.69
N ALA A 128 4.48 -11.51 -13.98
CA ALA A 128 3.93 -12.78 -14.46
C ALA A 128 4.62 -14.01 -13.85
N THR A 129 5.95 -13.97 -13.66
CA THR A 129 6.70 -15.07 -13.05
C THR A 129 6.28 -15.29 -11.59
N VAL A 130 6.18 -14.22 -10.81
CA VAL A 130 5.73 -14.25 -9.41
C VAL A 130 4.31 -14.81 -9.33
N TRP A 131 3.42 -14.40 -10.25
CA TRP A 131 2.04 -14.90 -10.32
C TRP A 131 1.95 -16.36 -10.73
N LYS A 132 2.78 -16.80 -11.66
CA LYS A 132 2.83 -18.20 -12.09
C LYS A 132 3.14 -19.12 -10.91
N ASP A 133 4.12 -18.76 -10.09
CA ASP A 133 4.50 -19.61 -8.96
C ASP A 133 3.49 -19.54 -7.83
N TRP A 134 2.99 -18.34 -7.49
CA TRP A 134 1.96 -18.19 -6.47
C TRP A 134 0.63 -18.85 -6.86
N SER A 135 0.24 -18.82 -8.14
CA SER A 135 -1.03 -19.41 -8.58
C SER A 135 -1.17 -20.90 -8.23
N ARG A 136 -0.06 -21.63 -8.08
CA ARG A 136 -0.05 -23.05 -7.68
C ARG A 136 -0.54 -23.28 -6.25
N PHE A 137 -0.51 -22.25 -5.41
CA PHE A 137 -0.98 -22.32 -4.04
C PHE A 137 -2.50 -22.29 -3.94
N LEU A 138 -3.20 -21.70 -4.92
CA LEU A 138 -4.63 -21.49 -4.88
C LEU A 138 -5.35 -22.42 -5.88
N VAL A 139 -6.62 -22.71 -5.59
CA VAL A 139 -7.52 -23.30 -6.57
C VAL A 139 -8.06 -22.19 -7.47
N GLY A 140 -7.73 -22.28 -8.77
CA GLY A 140 -8.19 -21.34 -9.79
C GLY A 140 -7.20 -20.20 -10.10
N PRO A 141 -7.61 -19.23 -10.94
CA PRO A 141 -6.73 -18.15 -11.36
C PRO A 141 -6.43 -17.19 -10.21
N LEU A 142 -5.20 -16.67 -10.19
CA LEU A 142 -4.82 -15.59 -9.27
C LEU A 142 -5.58 -14.30 -9.66
N THR A 143 -6.41 -13.80 -8.76
CA THR A 143 -7.18 -12.57 -8.96
C THR A 143 -6.75 -11.47 -7.98
N TRP A 144 -7.26 -10.26 -8.15
CA TRP A 144 -7.07 -9.20 -7.16
C TRP A 144 -7.54 -9.64 -5.77
N THR A 145 -8.72 -10.26 -5.67
CA THR A 145 -9.26 -10.78 -4.41
C THR A 145 -8.33 -11.80 -3.76
N SER A 146 -7.63 -12.60 -4.56
CA SER A 146 -6.66 -13.57 -4.06
C SER A 146 -5.46 -12.91 -3.35
N LEU A 147 -5.08 -11.70 -3.76
CA LEU A 147 -4.01 -10.92 -3.13
C LEU A 147 -4.47 -10.18 -1.87
N VAL A 148 -5.64 -9.53 -1.92
CA VAL A 148 -6.12 -8.69 -0.81
C VAL A 148 -6.89 -9.45 0.27
N LEU A 149 -7.57 -10.54 -0.09
CA LEU A 149 -8.35 -11.39 0.82
C LEU A 149 -8.05 -12.88 0.56
N PRO A 150 -6.79 -13.31 0.78
CA PRO A 150 -6.39 -14.69 0.52
C PRO A 150 -7.19 -15.72 1.33
N HIS A 151 -7.70 -15.36 2.51
CA HIS A 151 -8.56 -16.21 3.33
C HIS A 151 -9.92 -16.53 2.70
N LYS A 152 -10.32 -15.81 1.65
CA LYS A 152 -11.52 -16.12 0.85
C LYS A 152 -11.24 -17.06 -0.32
N GLN A 153 -9.99 -17.48 -0.48
CA GLN A 153 -9.58 -18.39 -1.53
C GLN A 153 -9.41 -19.79 -0.96
N GLN A 154 -9.56 -20.80 -1.83
CA GLN A 154 -9.26 -22.17 -1.48
C GLN A 154 -7.79 -22.45 -1.80
N VAL A 155 -7.06 -23.02 -0.84
CA VAL A 155 -5.69 -23.52 -1.03
C VAL A 155 -5.75 -24.87 -1.74
N ALA A 156 -4.85 -25.09 -2.70
CA ALA A 156 -4.81 -26.33 -3.46
C ALA A 156 -4.49 -27.54 -2.56
N ALA A 157 -5.15 -28.67 -2.80
CA ALA A 157 -5.12 -29.83 -1.91
C ALA A 157 -3.70 -30.38 -1.65
N CYS A 158 -2.79 -30.24 -2.63
CA CYS A 158 -1.40 -30.70 -2.53
C CYS A 158 -0.57 -29.98 -1.46
N TRP A 159 -1.08 -28.89 -0.87
CA TRP A 159 -0.39 -28.14 0.19
C TRP A 159 -0.84 -28.54 1.60
N TYR A 160 -1.91 -29.33 1.75
CA TYR A 160 -2.26 -29.91 3.05
C TYR A 160 -1.46 -31.21 3.23
N GLN A 161 -0.39 -31.13 4.03
CA GLN A 161 0.42 -32.26 4.50
C GLN A 161 0.19 -32.46 6.00
#